data_AF-A0A0P0NCC3-F1
#
_entry.id   AF-A0A0P0NCC3-F1
#
_cell.length_a   1.000
_cell.length_b   1.000
_cell.length_c   1.000
_cell.angle_alpha   90.00
_cell.angle_beta   90.00
_cell.angle_gamma   90.00
#
_symmetry.space_group_name_H-M   'P 1'
#
loop_
_entity.id
_entity.type
_entity.pdbx_description
1 polymer ?
#
loop_
_entity_poly.entity_id
_entity_poly.type
_entity_poly.pdbx_seq_one_letter_code
_entity_poly.pdbx_strand_id
1 'polypeptide(L)'
;MKYSFFLFIAFLSFQISTFGQPKKVQPLHQLMQANADSTLVLEFTSSWFHFPSYYLLSKKDNIISCYTYELAEKPGAFGPTPAKISEAMFQLQMKILSEPMDINNFFRSYLGKLEERKQFWNQVAALQPWQLKDDAMEGDRCPAAPHTHAERDAPVVYDGGGIQLYLITKAEIKMLDFDAPQFYEENCPGRPGRIAINKIATLFKGHFLPEKTKR
;
A
#
# COMPACT_ATOMS: atom_id res chain seq x y z
N MET A 1 7.89 -56.88 18.88
CA MET A 1 7.97 -55.45 19.27
C MET A 1 8.68 -54.64 18.18
N LYS A 2 7.99 -54.19 17.12
CA LYS A 2 8.59 -53.41 16.01
C LYS A 2 7.59 -52.45 15.32
N TYR A 3 6.69 -51.81 16.06
CA TYR A 3 5.78 -50.80 15.49
C TYR A 3 5.61 -49.58 16.41
N SER A 4 6.71 -49.05 16.95
CA SER A 4 6.64 -47.91 17.88
C SER A 4 7.58 -46.76 17.52
N PHE A 5 7.95 -46.62 16.24
CA PHE A 5 8.78 -45.49 15.78
C PHE A 5 8.16 -44.63 14.67
N PHE A 6 7.04 -45.05 14.07
CA PHE A 6 6.38 -44.30 13.00
C PHE A 6 5.33 -43.28 13.48
N LEU A 7 5.04 -43.23 14.78
CA LEU A 7 4.00 -42.35 15.32
C LEU A 7 4.50 -40.97 15.76
N PHE A 8 5.82 -40.72 15.76
CA PHE A 8 6.38 -39.44 16.19
C PHE A 8 6.60 -38.43 15.05
N ILE A 9 6.60 -38.86 13.78
CA ILE A 9 6.84 -37.97 12.62
C ILE A 9 5.54 -37.29 12.13
N ALA A 10 4.36 -37.80 12.49
CA ALA A 10 3.07 -37.23 12.06
C ALA A 10 2.62 -36.01 12.88
N PHE A 11 3.29 -35.68 13.99
CA PHE A 11 2.89 -34.58 14.88
C PHE A 11 3.63 -33.25 14.65
N LEU A 12 4.63 -33.19 13.77
CA LEU A 12 5.41 -31.98 13.50
C LEU A 12 4.94 -31.14 12.30
N SER A 13 3.86 -31.53 11.63
CA SER A 13 3.35 -30.83 10.44
C SER A 13 2.15 -29.91 10.70
N PHE A 14 1.70 -29.73 11.94
CA PHE A 14 0.78 -28.65 12.29
C PHE A 14 1.58 -27.35 12.51
N GLN A 15 2.10 -26.81 11.41
CA GLN A 15 2.45 -25.40 11.35
C GLN A 15 1.14 -24.62 11.48
N ILE A 16 0.86 -24.15 12.69
CA ILE A 16 -0.22 -23.18 12.97
C ILE A 16 0.14 -21.95 12.15
N SER A 17 -0.49 -21.82 10.98
CA SER A 17 -0.44 -20.58 10.21
C SER A 17 -1.20 -19.55 11.03
N THR A 18 -0.48 -18.68 11.72
CA THR A 18 -1.06 -17.49 12.35
C THR A 18 -1.72 -16.68 11.24
N PHE A 19 -3.06 -16.66 11.23
CA PHE A 19 -3.83 -15.83 10.32
C PHE A 19 -3.65 -14.36 10.72
N GLY A 20 -2.59 -13.73 10.20
CA GLY A 20 -2.65 -12.29 9.94
C GLY A 20 -3.81 -12.01 8.99
N GLN A 21 -4.44 -10.83 9.09
CA GLN A 21 -5.51 -10.47 8.16
C GLN A 21 -5.02 -10.68 6.72
N PRO A 22 -5.76 -11.44 5.88
CA PRO A 22 -5.30 -11.71 4.53
C PRO A 22 -5.13 -10.39 3.79
N LYS A 23 -3.89 -10.15 3.32
CA LYS A 23 -3.53 -9.04 2.43
C LYS A 23 -4.55 -9.03 1.27
N LYS A 24 -5.42 -8.02 1.22
CA LYS A 24 -6.64 -8.08 0.40
C LYS A 24 -6.34 -7.74 -1.06
N VAL A 25 -6.07 -8.76 -1.86
CA VAL A 25 -6.03 -8.63 -3.32
C VAL A 25 -7.41 -8.19 -3.83
N GLN A 26 -7.45 -7.08 -4.58
CA GLN A 26 -8.67 -6.51 -5.15
C GLN A 26 -8.84 -6.92 -6.63
N PRO A 27 -10.06 -6.85 -7.20
CA PRO A 27 -10.28 -7.12 -8.62
C PRO A 27 -9.38 -6.29 -9.55
N LEU A 28 -9.13 -5.02 -9.22
CA LEU A 28 -8.20 -4.17 -9.95
C LEU A 28 -6.79 -4.77 -10.02
N HIS A 29 -6.29 -5.37 -8.94
CA HIS A 29 -4.97 -6.01 -8.95
C HIS A 29 -4.92 -7.19 -9.91
N GLN A 30 -5.97 -8.00 -9.93
CA GLN A 30 -6.10 -9.15 -10.83
C GLN A 30 -6.21 -8.70 -12.29
N LEU A 31 -6.96 -7.64 -12.55
CA LEU A 31 -7.03 -7.05 -13.88
C LEU A 31 -5.67 -6.56 -14.37
N MET A 32 -4.92 -5.86 -13.52
CA MET A 32 -3.57 -5.39 -13.85
C MET A 32 -2.63 -6.58 -14.12
N GLN A 33 -2.70 -7.63 -13.29
CA GLN A 33 -1.95 -8.88 -13.51
C GLN A 33 -2.29 -9.51 -14.86
N ALA A 34 -3.56 -9.61 -15.21
CA ALA A 34 -3.99 -10.20 -16.48
C ALA A 34 -3.54 -9.39 -17.71
N ASN A 35 -3.40 -8.07 -17.59
CA ASN A 35 -3.28 -7.19 -18.76
C ASN A 35 -1.92 -6.47 -18.94
N ALA A 36 -1.09 -6.35 -17.91
CA ALA A 36 0.22 -5.71 -17.94
C ALA A 36 1.35 -6.71 -17.64
N ASP A 37 2.59 -6.39 -18.02
CA ASP A 37 3.77 -7.20 -17.68
C ASP A 37 4.12 -7.01 -16.21
N SER A 38 4.07 -5.75 -15.78
CA SER A 38 4.38 -5.34 -14.43
C SER A 38 3.60 -4.08 -14.06
N THR A 39 3.08 -4.02 -12.85
CA THR A 39 2.41 -2.84 -12.29
C THR A 39 2.85 -2.64 -10.85
N LEU A 40 3.15 -1.40 -10.49
CA LEU A 40 3.27 -0.95 -9.11
C LEU A 40 1.99 -0.19 -8.73
N VAL A 41 1.42 -0.53 -7.59
CA VAL A 41 0.27 0.18 -7.00
C VAL A 41 0.69 0.72 -5.64
N LEU A 42 0.71 2.03 -5.50
CA LEU A 42 1.00 2.70 -4.24
C LEU A 42 -0.29 3.15 -3.57
N GLU A 43 -0.42 2.83 -2.29
CA GLU A 43 -1.49 3.27 -1.41
C GLU A 43 -0.89 3.92 -0.16
N PHE A 44 -1.45 5.07 0.22
CA PHE A 44 -1.17 5.68 1.52
C PHE A 44 -2.28 5.28 2.48
N THR A 45 -1.93 4.51 3.51
CA THR A 45 -2.90 4.03 4.50
C THR A 45 -2.96 4.98 5.68
N SER A 46 -4.10 4.97 6.38
CA SER A 46 -4.33 5.78 7.59
C SER A 46 -5.23 5.01 8.54
N SER A 47 -4.96 5.13 9.85
CA SER A 47 -5.86 4.65 10.91
C SER A 47 -7.20 5.38 10.92
N TRP A 48 -7.28 6.54 10.26
CA TRP A 48 -8.51 7.31 10.12
C TRP A 48 -9.33 6.86 8.91
N PHE A 49 -10.63 7.13 8.98
CA PHE A 49 -11.54 6.91 7.87
C PHE A 49 -11.08 7.67 6.63
N HIS A 50 -10.67 6.92 5.60
CA HIS A 50 -10.24 7.46 4.32
C HIS A 50 -10.84 6.64 3.20
N PHE A 51 -11.10 7.33 2.09
CA PHE A 51 -11.53 6.65 0.87
C PHE A 51 -10.31 6.01 0.20
N PRO A 52 -10.45 4.78 -0.34
CA PRO A 52 -9.36 4.07 -0.96
C PRO A 52 -8.78 4.92 -2.10
N SER A 53 -7.45 5.05 -2.10
CA SER A 53 -6.73 5.88 -3.07
C SER A 53 -5.51 5.14 -3.58
N TYR A 54 -5.54 4.70 -4.84
CA TYR A 54 -4.39 4.06 -5.51
C TYR A 54 -3.75 4.97 -6.55
N TYR A 55 -2.44 4.88 -6.61
CA TYR A 55 -1.63 5.44 -7.68
C TYR A 55 -0.91 4.30 -8.37
N LEU A 56 -1.18 4.11 -9.66
CA LEU A 56 -0.70 2.96 -10.41
C LEU A 56 0.30 3.39 -11.47
N LEU A 57 1.43 2.69 -11.52
CA LEU A 57 2.44 2.82 -12.56
C LEU A 57 2.61 1.44 -13.23
N SER A 58 2.24 1.35 -14.50
CA SER A 58 2.13 0.09 -15.23
C SER A 58 2.95 0.07 -16.50
N LYS A 59 3.52 -1.10 -16.83
CA LYS A 59 4.28 -1.36 -18.05
C LYS A 59 3.70 -2.56 -18.80
N LYS A 60 3.52 -2.38 -20.10
CA LYS A 60 3.24 -3.44 -21.07
C LYS A 60 4.07 -3.20 -22.32
N ASP A 61 4.97 -4.11 -22.64
CA ASP A 61 5.95 -3.94 -23.70
C ASP A 61 6.73 -2.62 -23.52
N ASN A 62 6.64 -1.71 -24.50
CA ASN A 62 7.27 -0.38 -24.48
C ASN A 62 6.32 0.74 -24.03
N ILE A 63 5.12 0.39 -23.57
CA ILE A 63 4.11 1.35 -23.13
C ILE A 63 4.15 1.45 -21.61
N ILE A 64 4.41 2.67 -21.13
CA ILE A 64 4.26 3.03 -19.72
C ILE A 64 2.97 3.84 -19.56
N SER A 65 2.11 3.36 -18.67
CA SER A 65 0.82 3.96 -18.34
C SER A 65 0.74 4.28 -16.86
N CYS A 66 0.05 5.38 -16.54
CA CYS A 66 -0.19 5.81 -15.18
C CYS A 66 -1.70 5.90 -14.95
N TYR A 67 -2.18 5.47 -13.79
CA TYR A 67 -3.59 5.52 -13.43
C TYR A 67 -3.76 5.99 -11.99
N THR A 68 -4.92 6.58 -11.68
CA THR A 68 -5.36 6.80 -10.30
C THR A 68 -6.67 6.07 -10.07
N TYR A 69 -6.85 5.55 -8.85
CA TYR A 69 -8.14 5.16 -8.33
C TYR A 69 -8.43 6.07 -7.15
N GLU A 70 -9.30 7.05 -7.29
CA GLU A 70 -9.62 7.98 -6.22
C GLU A 70 -11.00 8.61 -6.47
N LEU A 71 -11.61 9.14 -5.42
CA LEU A 71 -12.81 9.94 -5.58
C LEU A 71 -12.50 11.27 -6.26
N ALA A 72 -13.33 11.63 -7.24
CA ALA A 72 -13.21 12.92 -7.92
C ALA A 72 -13.39 14.11 -6.97
N GLU A 73 -14.31 13.97 -6.01
CA GLU A 73 -14.59 14.96 -4.97
C GLU A 73 -14.55 14.30 -3.60
N LYS A 74 -13.86 14.93 -2.65
CA LYS A 74 -13.80 14.43 -1.27
C LYS A 74 -15.17 14.58 -0.62
N PRO A 75 -15.79 13.49 -0.16
CA PRO A 75 -17.04 13.57 0.57
C PRO A 75 -16.77 14.24 1.93
N GLY A 76 -17.64 15.16 2.37
CA GLY A 76 -17.54 15.71 3.73
C GLY A 76 -17.81 17.20 3.91
N ALA A 77 -18.02 17.97 2.85
CA ALA A 77 -18.50 19.35 2.97
C ALA A 77 -19.99 19.42 2.59
N PHE A 78 -20.85 18.81 3.41
CA PHE A 78 -22.28 19.02 3.26
C PHE A 78 -22.66 20.27 4.05
N GLY A 79 -23.20 21.27 3.35
CA GLY A 79 -23.83 22.42 4.01
C GLY A 79 -25.05 21.98 4.84
N PRO A 80 -25.68 22.92 5.57
CA PRO A 80 -26.90 22.63 6.33
C PRO A 80 -27.95 21.95 5.44
N THR A 81 -28.29 20.71 5.76
CA THR A 81 -29.12 19.84 4.93
C THR A 81 -30.15 19.12 5.80
N PRO A 82 -31.40 18.94 5.35
CA PRO A 82 -32.41 18.18 6.09
C PRO A 82 -31.94 16.77 6.48
N ALA A 83 -32.33 16.31 7.67
CA ALA A 83 -31.82 15.07 8.26
C ALA A 83 -31.92 13.85 7.34
N LYS A 84 -33.06 13.64 6.67
CA LYS A 84 -33.26 12.51 5.73
C LYS A 84 -32.35 12.57 4.51
N ILE A 85 -32.02 13.77 4.03
CA ILE A 85 -31.10 13.95 2.90
C ILE A 85 -29.68 13.67 3.37
N SER A 86 -29.28 14.18 4.54
CA SER A 86 -27.98 13.88 5.16
C SER A 86 -27.77 12.38 5.35
N GLU A 87 -28.80 11.68 5.84
CA GLU A 87 -28.78 10.22 5.99
C GLU A 87 -28.59 9.50 4.65
N ALA A 88 -29.35 9.87 3.61
CA ALA A 88 -29.20 9.29 2.28
C ALA A 88 -27.79 9.52 1.69
N MET A 89 -27.22 10.70 1.91
CA MET A 89 -25.85 11.04 1.49
C MET A 89 -24.81 10.22 2.25
N PHE A 90 -24.98 10.01 3.56
CA PHE A 90 -24.11 9.15 4.36
C PHE A 90 -24.16 7.70 3.87
N GLN A 91 -25.36 7.15 3.61
CA GLN A 91 -25.50 5.80 3.07
C GLN A 91 -24.81 5.64 1.71
N LEU A 92 -24.88 6.66 0.85
CA LEU A 92 -24.15 6.67 -0.42
C LEU A 92 -22.62 6.63 -0.19
N GLN A 93 -22.09 7.40 0.76
CA GLN A 93 -20.67 7.35 1.11
C GLN A 93 -20.24 5.98 1.63
N MET A 94 -21.05 5.36 2.48
CA MET A 94 -20.77 4.02 3.01
C MET A 94 -20.77 2.97 1.89
N LYS A 95 -21.65 3.12 0.89
CA LYS A 95 -21.64 2.26 -0.30
C LYS A 95 -20.36 2.42 -1.12
N ILE A 96 -19.86 3.65 -1.28
CA ILE A 96 -18.60 3.91 -2.00
C ILE A 96 -17.42 3.19 -1.33
N LEU A 97 -17.42 3.11 0.00
CA LEU A 97 -16.34 2.45 0.75
C LEU A 97 -16.41 0.92 0.71
N SER A 98 -17.60 0.37 0.51
CA SER A 98 -17.77 -1.07 0.32
C SER A 98 -17.61 -1.52 -1.13
N GLU A 99 -17.54 -0.58 -2.07
CA GLU A 99 -17.30 -0.86 -3.48
C GLU A 99 -15.92 -1.54 -3.65
N PRO A 100 -15.86 -2.70 -4.32
CA PRO A 100 -14.58 -3.32 -4.61
C PRO A 100 -13.75 -2.41 -5.52
N MET A 101 -12.45 -2.38 -5.30
CA MET A 101 -11.56 -1.62 -6.16
C MET A 101 -11.40 -2.35 -7.49
N ASP A 102 -12.04 -1.82 -8.53
CA ASP A 102 -12.10 -2.36 -9.89
C ASP A 102 -12.11 -1.22 -10.93
N ILE A 103 -12.31 -1.51 -12.21
CA ILE A 103 -12.57 -0.49 -13.23
C ILE A 103 -13.99 0.03 -13.07
N ASN A 104 -14.09 1.18 -12.42
CA ASN A 104 -15.33 1.91 -12.22
C ASN A 104 -15.07 3.44 -12.31
N ASN A 105 -16.05 4.24 -11.89
CA ASN A 105 -15.99 5.71 -11.98
C ASN A 105 -14.86 6.37 -11.17
N PHE A 106 -14.17 5.62 -10.31
CA PHE A 106 -13.02 6.11 -9.53
C PHE A 106 -11.69 5.85 -10.24
N PHE A 107 -11.66 4.95 -11.24
CA PHE A 107 -10.45 4.63 -11.99
C PHE A 107 -10.25 5.59 -13.17
N ARG A 108 -9.11 6.26 -13.23
CA ARG A 108 -8.79 7.26 -14.24
C ARG A 108 -7.38 7.05 -14.81
N SER A 109 -7.25 7.19 -16.12
CA SER A 109 -5.94 7.21 -16.78
C SER A 109 -5.31 8.60 -16.68
N TYR A 110 -4.05 8.67 -16.29
CA TYR A 110 -3.28 9.89 -16.28
C TYR A 110 -2.62 10.14 -17.65
N LEU A 111 -3.10 11.18 -18.35
CA LEU A 111 -2.65 11.55 -19.70
C LEU A 111 -1.47 12.55 -19.66
N GLY A 112 -0.37 12.18 -19.00
CA GLY A 112 0.91 12.94 -19.06
C GLY A 112 1.68 12.75 -20.36
N LYS A 113 2.85 13.38 -20.51
CA LYS A 113 3.73 13.12 -21.67
C LYS A 113 4.38 11.74 -21.54
N LEU A 114 4.62 11.07 -22.67
CA LEU A 114 5.23 9.73 -22.69
C LEU A 114 6.62 9.73 -22.04
N GLU A 115 7.45 10.73 -22.35
CA GLU A 115 8.83 10.81 -21.81
C GLU A 115 8.84 11.03 -20.29
N GLU A 116 7.91 11.81 -19.75
CA GLU A 116 7.73 11.97 -18.30
C GLU A 116 7.37 10.63 -17.64
N ARG A 117 6.48 9.85 -18.26
CA ARG A 117 6.11 8.50 -17.75
C ARG A 117 7.28 7.53 -17.81
N LYS A 118 8.08 7.54 -18.89
CA LYS A 118 9.28 6.70 -19.02
C LYS A 118 10.34 7.07 -17.98
N GLN A 119 10.58 8.37 -17.78
CA GLN A 119 11.50 8.85 -16.77
C GLN A 119 11.05 8.41 -15.38
N PHE A 120 9.75 8.56 -15.06
CA PHE A 120 9.17 8.10 -13.81
C PHE A 120 9.41 6.60 -13.59
N TRP A 121 9.11 5.78 -14.61
CA TRP A 121 9.37 4.35 -14.57
C TRP A 121 10.83 4.03 -14.25
N ASN A 122 11.76 4.68 -14.96
CA ASN A 122 13.19 4.43 -14.77
C ASN A 122 13.67 4.82 -13.36
N GLN A 123 13.17 5.95 -12.82
CA GLN A 123 13.49 6.39 -11.47
C GLN A 123 12.98 5.39 -10.41
N VAL A 124 11.75 4.90 -10.56
CA VAL A 124 11.19 3.88 -9.66
C VAL A 124 11.92 2.55 -9.81
N ALA A 125 12.22 2.11 -11.04
CA ALA A 125 12.92 0.86 -11.30
C ALA A 125 14.35 0.86 -10.73
N ALA A 126 15.03 2.02 -10.72
CA ALA A 126 16.35 2.18 -10.12
C ALA A 126 16.36 1.95 -8.59
N LEU A 127 15.21 2.06 -7.93
CA LEU A 127 15.03 1.74 -6.50
C LEU A 127 14.76 0.24 -6.26
N GLN A 128 14.78 -0.58 -7.32
CA GLN A 128 14.63 -2.05 -7.27
C GLN A 128 13.44 -2.54 -6.41
N PRO A 129 12.20 -2.07 -6.66
CA PRO A 129 11.06 -2.33 -5.76
C PRO A 129 10.79 -3.82 -5.49
N TRP A 130 11.03 -4.68 -6.48
CA TRP A 130 10.88 -6.14 -6.35
C TRP A 130 11.81 -6.80 -5.32
N GLN A 131 12.97 -6.19 -5.06
CA GLN A 131 13.96 -6.68 -4.10
C GLN A 131 13.76 -6.10 -2.69
N LEU A 132 12.80 -5.18 -2.51
CA LEU A 132 12.54 -4.59 -1.22
C LEU A 132 11.96 -5.62 -0.24
N LYS A 133 12.36 -5.40 1.01
CA LYS A 133 11.82 -6.06 2.21
C LYS A 133 10.91 -5.04 2.92
N ASP A 134 9.81 -5.54 3.45
CA ASP A 134 8.85 -4.73 4.20
C ASP A 134 9.12 -4.83 5.72
N ASP A 135 8.29 -4.16 6.51
CA ASP A 135 8.45 -4.13 7.97
C ASP A 135 8.25 -5.51 8.62
N ALA A 136 7.52 -6.42 7.97
CA ALA A 136 7.42 -7.81 8.43
C ALA A 136 8.77 -8.55 8.36
N MET A 137 9.69 -8.11 7.50
CA MET A 137 11.02 -8.69 7.33
C MET A 137 12.13 -7.90 8.04
N GLU A 138 12.04 -6.57 8.08
CA GLU A 138 13.08 -5.69 8.66
C GLU A 138 12.74 -5.18 10.07
N GLY A 139 11.51 -5.44 10.54
CA GLY A 139 10.93 -4.91 11.78
C GLY A 139 10.07 -3.68 11.53
N ASP A 140 9.07 -3.48 12.38
CA ASP A 140 8.05 -2.42 12.30
C ASP A 140 8.31 -1.23 13.26
N ARG A 141 9.16 -1.40 14.28
CA ARG A 141 9.44 -0.37 15.28
C ARG A 141 10.93 -0.09 15.45
N CYS A 142 11.27 1.00 16.13
CA CYS A 142 12.63 1.24 16.57
C CYS A 142 13.11 0.12 17.50
N PRO A 143 14.37 -0.32 17.40
CA PRO A 143 14.92 -1.30 18.34
C PRO A 143 14.88 -0.75 19.76
N ALA A 144 14.56 -1.62 20.74
CA ALA A 144 14.67 -1.25 22.14
C ALA A 144 16.13 -0.90 22.49
N ALA A 145 16.34 0.14 23.29
CA ALA A 145 17.68 0.49 23.74
C ALA A 145 18.30 -0.69 24.53
N PRO A 146 19.53 -1.11 24.20
CA PRO A 146 20.20 -2.14 24.99
C PRO A 146 20.41 -1.60 26.42
N HIS A 147 19.93 -2.36 27.41
CA HIS A 147 20.11 -2.15 28.86
C HIS A 147 19.12 -1.25 29.62
N THR A 148 17.97 -0.89 29.05
CA THR A 148 16.85 -0.38 29.85
C THR A 148 15.69 -1.37 29.82
N HIS A 149 15.01 -1.57 30.95
CA HIS A 149 13.73 -2.29 31.01
C HIS A 149 12.58 -1.53 30.28
N ALA A 150 12.93 -0.67 29.32
CA ALA A 150 12.04 0.30 28.72
C ALA A 150 11.95 0.07 27.21
N GLU A 151 11.11 -0.88 26.82
CA GLU A 151 10.28 -0.73 25.61
C GLU A 151 9.52 0.62 25.61
N ARG A 152 9.44 1.31 26.77
CA ARG A 152 8.81 2.61 26.97
C ARG A 152 9.56 3.81 26.37
N ASP A 153 10.85 3.68 26.06
CA ASP A 153 11.67 4.81 25.58
C ASP A 153 11.88 4.80 24.06
N ALA A 154 11.53 3.71 23.37
CA ALA A 154 11.56 3.67 21.91
C ALA A 154 10.45 4.58 21.35
N PRO A 155 10.75 5.45 20.37
CA PRO A 155 9.72 6.25 19.71
C PRO A 155 8.64 5.34 19.11
N VAL A 156 7.38 5.58 19.48
CA VAL A 156 6.20 4.86 18.96
C VAL A 156 5.18 5.87 18.49
N VAL A 157 4.57 5.59 17.35
CA VAL A 157 3.40 6.30 16.83
C VAL A 157 2.20 5.36 16.84
N TYR A 158 1.10 5.78 17.48
CA TYR A 158 -0.08 4.92 17.67
C TYR A 158 -1.16 5.10 16.60
N ASP A 159 -1.07 6.14 15.77
CA ASP A 159 -2.00 6.44 14.68
C ASP A 159 -1.24 6.89 13.42
N GLY A 160 -0.10 6.24 13.16
CA GLY A 160 0.72 6.52 12.00
C GLY A 160 0.00 6.16 10.70
N GLY A 161 0.14 7.01 9.68
CA GLY A 161 -0.18 6.59 8.32
C GLY A 161 0.89 5.64 7.79
N GLY A 162 0.50 4.65 7.00
CA GLY A 162 1.42 3.69 6.39
C GLY A 162 1.53 3.86 4.88
N ILE A 163 2.37 3.02 4.28
CA ILE A 163 2.52 2.92 2.83
C ILE A 163 2.43 1.45 2.43
N GLN A 164 1.48 1.14 1.56
CA GLN A 164 1.39 -0.16 0.92
C GLN A 164 1.83 -0.06 -0.54
N LEU A 165 2.67 -1.01 -0.95
CA LEU A 165 3.14 -1.12 -2.34
C LEU A 165 2.83 -2.52 -2.86
N TYR A 166 1.87 -2.61 -3.78
CA TYR A 166 1.60 -3.84 -4.52
C TYR A 166 2.50 -3.90 -5.76
N LEU A 167 3.20 -5.02 -5.89
CA LEU A 167 4.07 -5.39 -6.98
C LEU A 167 3.39 -6.52 -7.75
N ILE A 168 2.87 -6.17 -8.90
CA ILE A 168 2.02 -7.04 -9.70
C ILE A 168 2.81 -7.44 -10.94
N THR A 169 2.95 -8.73 -11.17
CA THR A 169 3.51 -9.31 -12.40
C THR A 169 2.55 -10.37 -12.92
N LYS A 170 2.81 -10.94 -14.12
CA LYS A 170 2.09 -12.11 -14.61
C LYS A 170 2.12 -13.31 -13.66
N ALA A 171 3.20 -13.45 -12.87
CA ALA A 171 3.41 -14.61 -12.00
C ALA A 171 2.76 -14.44 -10.63
N GLU A 172 2.78 -13.22 -10.06
CA GLU A 172 2.34 -13.00 -8.68
C GLU A 172 1.86 -11.57 -8.40
N ILE A 173 1.15 -11.43 -7.28
CA ILE A 173 0.81 -10.15 -6.65
C ILE A 173 1.47 -10.17 -5.26
N LYS A 174 2.55 -9.40 -5.09
CA LYS A 174 3.27 -9.24 -3.82
C LYS A 174 2.90 -7.88 -3.22
N MET A 175 2.55 -7.83 -1.95
CA MET A 175 2.28 -6.58 -1.23
C MET A 175 3.32 -6.37 -0.14
N LEU A 176 4.00 -5.23 -0.19
CA LEU A 176 4.89 -4.72 0.84
C LEU A 176 4.12 -3.73 1.71
N ASP A 177 4.28 -3.83 3.03
CA ASP A 177 3.59 -3.01 4.02
C ASP A 177 4.58 -2.30 4.95
N PHE A 178 4.46 -0.98 5.05
CA PHE A 178 5.36 -0.17 5.85
C PHE A 178 4.55 0.71 6.79
N ASP A 179 4.70 0.50 8.09
CA ASP A 179 4.04 1.29 9.12
C ASP A 179 4.87 2.55 9.40
N ALA A 180 4.25 3.72 9.24
CA ALA A 180 4.86 5.03 9.46
C ALA A 180 6.33 5.16 9.01
N PRO A 181 6.69 4.78 7.77
CA PRO A 181 8.08 4.63 7.36
C PRO A 181 8.90 5.91 7.44
N GLN A 182 8.27 7.08 7.27
CA GLN A 182 8.94 8.37 7.43
C GLN A 182 9.28 8.64 8.91
N PHE A 183 8.30 8.49 9.81
CA PHE A 183 8.50 8.73 11.25
C PHE A 183 9.63 7.87 11.80
N TYR A 184 9.63 6.57 11.49
CA TYR A 184 10.66 5.69 12.02
C TYR A 184 12.02 5.88 11.34
N GLU A 185 12.09 6.27 10.07
CA GLU A 185 13.38 6.62 9.45
C GLU A 185 13.96 7.91 10.08
N GLU A 186 13.12 8.86 10.50
CA GLU A 186 13.56 10.07 11.22
C GLU A 186 14.05 9.78 12.65
N ASN A 187 13.48 8.76 13.32
CA ASN A 187 13.77 8.44 14.72
C ASN A 187 14.80 7.31 14.91
N CYS A 188 14.85 6.34 14.01
CA CYS A 188 15.76 5.20 14.03
C CYS A 188 16.15 4.80 12.59
N PRO A 189 16.99 5.61 11.93
CA PRO A 189 17.32 5.48 10.51
C PRO A 189 18.08 4.20 10.18
N GLY A 190 18.08 3.85 8.89
CA GLY A 190 19.00 2.87 8.32
C GLY A 190 18.34 1.60 7.81
N ARG A 191 17.01 1.50 7.79
CA ARG A 191 16.31 0.35 7.20
C ARG A 191 16.18 0.53 5.68
N PRO A 192 16.83 -0.32 4.85
CA PRO A 192 16.84 -0.14 3.40
C PRO A 192 15.43 -0.10 2.78
N GLY A 193 14.50 -0.94 3.26
CA GLY A 193 13.12 -0.95 2.79
C GLY A 193 12.42 0.39 3.00
N ARG A 194 12.56 0.98 4.20
CA ARG A 194 11.96 2.27 4.57
C ARG A 194 12.54 3.44 3.78
N ILE A 195 13.86 3.47 3.62
CA ILE A 195 14.53 4.48 2.79
C ILE A 195 14.02 4.41 1.34
N ALA A 196 13.90 3.21 0.79
CA ALA A 196 13.45 3.03 -0.58
C ALA A 196 11.97 3.38 -0.76
N ILE A 197 11.07 2.90 0.12
CA ILE A 197 9.63 3.18 -0.01
C ILE A 197 9.34 4.68 0.16
N ASN A 198 10.04 5.38 1.06
CA ASN A 198 9.91 6.83 1.20
C ASN A 198 10.30 7.56 -0.10
N LYS A 199 11.38 7.12 -0.77
CA LYS A 199 11.78 7.66 -2.08
C LYS A 199 10.76 7.35 -3.17
N ILE A 200 10.25 6.13 -3.24
CA ILE A 200 9.18 5.74 -4.17
C ILE A 200 7.95 6.63 -3.94
N ALA A 201 7.53 6.79 -2.70
CA ALA A 201 6.39 7.62 -2.34
C ALA A 201 6.57 9.08 -2.75
N THR A 202 7.77 9.65 -2.59
CA THR A 202 8.08 11.01 -3.08
C THR A 202 7.95 11.10 -4.60
N LEU A 203 8.45 10.11 -5.36
CA LEU A 203 8.29 10.09 -6.82
C LEU A 203 6.80 10.04 -7.21
N PHE A 204 6.02 9.17 -6.57
CA PHE A 204 4.58 9.07 -6.82
C PHE A 204 3.84 10.37 -6.47
N LYS A 205 4.14 10.99 -5.33
CA LYS A 205 3.57 12.30 -4.96
C LYS A 205 3.91 13.36 -6.00
N GLY A 206 5.16 13.43 -6.46
CA GLY A 206 5.58 14.39 -7.49
C GLY A 206 4.84 14.22 -8.83
N HIS A 207 4.51 12.98 -9.21
CA HIS A 207 3.84 12.69 -10.47
C HIS A 207 2.31 12.77 -10.42
N PHE A 208 1.68 12.29 -9.34
CA PHE A 208 0.22 12.18 -9.24
C PHE A 208 -0.43 13.27 -8.38
N LEU A 209 0.32 13.83 -7.44
CA LEU A 209 -0.16 14.79 -6.45
C LEU A 209 0.69 16.07 -6.52
N PRO A 210 0.80 16.73 -7.69
CA PRO A 210 1.52 17.99 -7.76
C PRO A 210 0.93 18.92 -6.71
N GLU A 211 1.81 19.55 -5.91
CA GLU A 211 1.39 20.45 -4.85
C GLU A 211 0.32 21.37 -5.41
N LYS A 212 -0.88 21.32 -4.82
CA LYS A 212 -1.90 22.31 -5.13
C LYS A 212 -1.26 23.65 -4.76
N THR A 213 -0.78 24.38 -5.76
CA THR A 213 -0.48 25.81 -5.62
C THR A 213 -1.70 26.39 -4.93
N LYS A 214 -1.48 26.86 -3.69
CA LYS A 214 -2.49 27.54 -2.88
C LYS A 214 -3.17 28.57 -3.79
N ARG A 215 -4.40 28.29 -4.19
CA ARG A 215 -5.29 29.28 -4.79
C ARG A 215 -6.05 29.95 -3.67
#